data_AF-A0A9X5HB41-F1
#
_entry.id   AF-A0A9X5HB41-F1
#
_cell.length_a   1.000
_cell.length_b   1.000
_cell.length_c   1.000
_cell.angle_alpha   90.00
_cell.angle_beta   90.00
_cell.angle_gamma   90.00
#
_symmetry.space_group_name_H-M   'P 1'
#
loop_
_entity.id
_entity.type
_entity.pdbx_description
1 polymer ?
#
loop_
_entity_poly.entity_id
_entity_poly.type
_entity_poly.pdbx_seq_one_letter_code
_entity_poly.pdbx_strand_id
1 'polypeptide(L)' 'CAEADAAVARGEAAPRDHRLAAAGFIGGVNGLLHDWNAGWVEATLDEVVDELVRQLLAILRPPETP' A
#
# COMPACT_ATOMS: atom_id res chain seq x y z
N CYS A 1 -6.57 11.78 -6.78
CA CYS A 1 -6.76 12.59 -5.55
C CYS A 1 -5.61 13.58 -5.53
N ALA A 2 -5.85 14.82 -5.09
CA ALA A 2 -4.88 15.92 -5.28
C ALA A 2 -3.43 15.57 -4.92
N GLU A 3 -3.19 14.84 -3.84
CA GLU A 3 -1.84 14.44 -3.43
C GLU A 3 -1.21 13.38 -4.36
N ALA A 4 -1.98 12.37 -4.79
CA ALA A 4 -1.52 11.39 -5.76
C ALA A 4 -1.25 12.04 -7.12
N ASP A 5 -2.08 13.02 -7.50
CA ASP A 5 -1.91 13.77 -8.74
C ASP A 5 -0.65 14.65 -8.68
N ALA A 6 -0.34 15.22 -7.51
CA ALA A 6 0.90 15.96 -7.26
C ALA A 6 2.14 15.04 -7.26
N ALA A 7 2.05 13.84 -6.69
CA ALA A 7 3.15 12.86 -6.71
C ALA A 7 3.46 12.39 -8.14
N VAL A 8 2.43 12.19 -8.98
CA VAL A 8 2.61 11.93 -10.41
C VAL A 8 3.33 13.09 -11.09
N ALA A 9 2.95 14.34 -10.80
CA ALA A 9 3.62 15.51 -11.37
C ALA A 9 5.10 15.64 -10.97
N ARG A 10 5.48 15.12 -9.79
CA ARG A 10 6.89 15.05 -9.33
C ARG A 10 7.64 13.81 -9.86
N GLY A 11 6.97 12.87 -10.52
CA GLY A 11 7.56 11.61 -10.99
C GLY A 11 7.74 10.55 -9.89
N GLU A 12 7.10 10.74 -8.73
CA GLU A 12 7.19 9.83 -7.58
C GLU A 12 6.18 8.68 -7.65
N ALA A 13 5.15 8.81 -8.49
CA ALA A 13 4.10 7.81 -8.68
C ALA A 13 3.74 7.63 -10.16
N ALA A 14 3.28 6.44 -10.53
CA ALA A 14 2.83 6.14 -11.90
C ALA A 14 1.52 6.89 -12.26
N PRO A 15 1.35 7.40 -13.49
CA PRO A 15 0.14 8.11 -13.90
C PRO A 15 -1.03 7.12 -14.14
N ARG A 16 -1.81 6.83 -13.09
CA ARG A 16 -2.98 5.93 -13.13
C ARG A 16 -4.08 6.37 -12.16
N ASP A 17 -5.24 5.71 -12.23
CA ASP A 17 -6.27 5.89 -11.21
C ASP A 17 -5.80 5.26 -9.87
N HIS A 18 -5.52 6.12 -8.90
CA HIS A 18 -5.10 5.72 -7.56
C HIS A 18 -6.26 5.42 -6.62
N ARG A 19 -7.51 5.72 -6.99
CA ARG A 19 -8.67 5.51 -6.11
C ARG A 19 -8.87 4.05 -5.77
N LEU A 20 -8.79 3.18 -6.77
CA LEU A 20 -8.94 1.73 -6.57
C LEU A 20 -7.79 1.16 -5.74
N ALA A 21 -6.57 1.60 -6.00
CA ALA A 21 -5.41 1.17 -5.24
C ALA A 21 -5.46 1.64 -3.78
N ALA A 22 -5.91 2.88 -3.53
CA ALA A 22 -6.11 3.39 -2.17
C ALA A 22 -7.19 2.60 -1.42
N ALA A 23 -8.31 2.31 -2.07
CA ALA A 23 -9.38 1.49 -1.48
C ALA A 23 -8.88 0.07 -1.15
N GLY A 24 -8.14 -0.55 -2.07
CA GLY A 24 -7.53 -1.87 -1.87
C GLY A 24 -6.52 -1.88 -0.72
N PHE A 25 -5.65 -0.87 -0.65
CA PHE A 25 -4.67 -0.75 0.44
C PHE A 25 -5.34 -0.59 1.81
N ILE A 26 -6.36 0.28 1.93
CA ILE A 26 -7.11 0.45 3.18
C ILE A 26 -7.79 -0.86 3.61
N GLY A 27 -8.39 -1.59 2.66
CA GLY A 27 -8.96 -2.90 2.91
C GLY A 27 -7.92 -3.90 3.40
N GLY A 28 -6.75 -3.93 2.76
CA GLY A 28 -5.61 -4.78 3.15
C GLY A 28 -5.07 -4.46 4.55
N VAL A 29 -4.93 -3.18 4.89
CA VAL A 29 -4.54 -2.73 6.24
C VAL A 29 -5.53 -3.25 7.29
N ASN A 30 -6.83 -3.04 7.07
CA ASN A 30 -7.86 -3.46 8.02
C ASN A 30 -7.90 -4.98 8.17
N GLY A 31 -7.83 -5.72 7.06
CA GLY A 31 -7.81 -7.19 7.09
C GLY A 31 -6.58 -7.73 7.82
N LEU A 32 -5.39 -7.24 7.47
CA LEU A 32 -4.14 -7.70 8.08
C LEU A 32 -4.09 -7.42 9.59
N LEU A 33 -4.47 -6.22 10.01
CA LEU A 33 -4.49 -5.87 11.43
C LEU A 33 -5.54 -6.67 12.20
N HIS A 34 -6.71 -6.93 11.59
CA HIS A 34 -7.72 -7.80 12.17
C HIS A 34 -7.19 -9.22 12.38
N ASP A 35 -6.59 -9.81 11.34
CA ASP A 35 -6.12 -11.20 11.37
C ASP A 35 -4.91 -11.37 12.30
N TRP A 36 -4.00 -10.40 12.32
CA TRP A 36 -2.89 -10.34 13.27
C TRP A 36 -3.40 -10.25 14.72
N ASN A 37 -4.32 -9.34 15.00
CA ASN A 37 -4.88 -9.18 16.35
C ASN A 37 -5.70 -10.41 16.81
N ALA A 38 -6.29 -11.15 15.87
CA ALA A 38 -7.00 -12.39 16.15
C ALA A 38 -6.06 -13.61 16.31
N GLY A 39 -4.74 -13.44 16.07
CA GLY A 39 -3.74 -14.51 16.17
C GLY A 39 -3.70 -15.46 14.97
N TRP A 40 -4.30 -15.07 13.84
CA TRP A 40 -4.32 -15.86 12.59
C TRP A 40 -3.05 -15.65 11.77
N VAL A 41 -2.36 -14.54 12.01
CA VAL A 41 -1.05 -14.22 11.43
C VAL A 41 -0.03 -14.16 12.56
N GLU A 42 0.90 -15.10 12.57
CA GLU A 42 2.02 -15.10 13.50
C GLU A 42 3.12 -14.17 12.98
N ALA A 43 3.13 -12.94 13.51
CA ALA A 43 4.12 -11.91 13.20
C ALA A 43 4.25 -10.96 14.39
N THR A 44 5.38 -10.27 14.48
CA THR A 44 5.56 -9.11 15.34
C THR A 44 4.85 -7.89 14.76
N LEU A 45 4.59 -6.87 15.59
CA LEU A 45 4.03 -5.61 15.10
C LEU A 45 4.95 -4.95 14.06
N ASP A 46 6.26 -5.05 14.25
CA ASP A 46 7.25 -4.47 13.33
C ASP A 46 7.16 -5.14 11.95
N GLU A 47 7.03 -6.47 11.89
CA GLU A 47 6.84 -7.20 10.63
C GLU A 47 5.54 -6.82 9.91
N VAL A 48 4.46 -6.60 10.66
CA VAL A 48 3.18 -6.12 10.10
C VAL A 48 3.35 -4.72 9.50
N VAL A 49 3.99 -3.80 10.22
CA VAL A 49 4.25 -2.43 9.74
C VAL A 49 5.14 -2.45 8.51
N ASP A 50 6.23 -3.23 8.53
CA ASP A 50 7.16 -3.36 7.40
C ASP A 50 6.45 -3.86 6.14
N GLU A 51 5.54 -4.83 6.27
CA GLU A 51 4.77 -5.33 5.14
C GLU A 51 3.78 -4.28 4.61
N LEU A 52 3.08 -3.55 5.47
CA LEU A 52 2.19 -2.47 5.04
C LEU A 52 2.95 -1.36 4.30
N VAL A 53 4.14 -1.01 4.76
CA VAL A 53 5.02 -0.05 4.07
C VAL A 53 5.45 -0.60 2.72
N ARG A 54 5.86 -1.87 2.66
CA ARG A 54 6.26 -2.53 1.41
C ARG A 54 5.13 -2.53 0.38
N GLN A 55 3.90 -2.85 0.80
CA GLN A 55 2.71 -2.82 -0.06
C GLN A 55 2.42 -1.42 -0.58
N LEU A 56 2.48 -0.41 0.30
CA LEU A 56 2.28 0.99 -0.11
C LEU A 56 3.30 1.41 -1.17
N LEU A 57 4.58 1.11 -0.96
CA LEU A 57 5.64 1.45 -1.91
C LEU A 57 5.49 0.70 -3.24
N ALA A 58 5.10 -0.57 -3.21
CA ALA A 58 4.86 -1.37 -4.40
C ALA A 58 3.70 -0.81 -5.24
N ILE A 59 2.65 -0.30 -4.58
CA ILE A 59 1.51 0.35 -5.25
C ILE A 59 1.96 1.61 -6.00
N LEU A 60 2.85 2.41 -5.42
CA LEU A 60 3.26 3.69 -6.01
C LEU A 60 4.28 3.53 -7.15
N ARG A 61 5.12 2.49 -7.10
CA ARG A 61 6.16 2.28 -8.12
C ARG A 61 5.57 2.06 -9.52
N PRO A 62 6.23 2.60 -10.56
CA PRO A 62 5.96 2.20 -11.93
C PRO A 62 6.23 0.70 -12.11
N PRO A 63 5.48 0.00 -12.97
CA PRO A 63 5.85 -1.36 -13.35
C PRO A 63 7.27 -1.34 -13.93
N GLU A 64 8.12 -2.26 -13.48
CA GLU A 64 9.45 -2.43 -14.08
C GLU A 64 9.26 -2.85 -15.55
N THR A 65 9.98 -2.19 -16.45
CA THR A 65 9.96 -2.55 -17.87
C THR A 65 10.79 -3.84 -18.00
N PRO A 66 10.24 -4.92 -18.59
CA PRO A 66 10.94 -6.20 -18.73
C PRO A 66 12.17 -6.11 -19.63
#